data_AF-A0AAD0YNH1-F1
#
_entry.id   AF-A0AAD0YNH1-F1
#
_cell.length_a   1.000
_cell.length_b   1.000
_cell.length_c   1.000
_cell.angle_alpha   90.00
_cell.angle_beta   90.00
_cell.angle_gamma   90.00
#
_symmetry.space_group_name_H-M   'P 1'
#
loop_
_entity.id
_entity.type
_entity.pdbx_description
1 polymer ?
#
loop_
_entity_poly.entity_id
_entity_poly.type
_entity_poly.pdbx_seq_one_letter_code
_entity_poly.pdbx_strand_id
1 'polypeptide(L)'
;MKKVFKFFKYFLFSVFAIILISILYVFISNKIFIGGKDSELTDYLKNNHTSLHDKIDGKLFDAPFYNSQVILLGEIHGYADNQKLDLDFLKFLNQKTGVKYYIAEMDSTYSHKLNLFLHGSSKDQNLLKEVVLAVKKRIPQQSSKELMEKWNAIYDYNQTLKDSLKISVIGIDTDFNDNSRKISRDSAMIINFKNAVKKLNIEHEKFYGLFGFYHVLQHGVKKNEKPFAERLKNSGFKTSSIVSFPLDSEMYLPKNPQFPTPEDEKIDWINADGPFMLVKGINDFKDFSPSNSVTLFKLNAKNSPYQQADQLISIKSRMFGESFTPQQNTHTLDYFQYVVITRNSKALTPIQ
;
A
#
# COMPACT_ATOMS: atom_id res chain seq x y z
N MET A 1 8.68 -38.30 -45.80
CA MET A 1 9.46 -37.16 -45.24
C MET A 1 8.89 -35.78 -45.60
N LYS A 2 8.72 -35.41 -46.87
CA LYS A 2 8.22 -34.05 -47.26
C LYS A 2 6.82 -33.69 -46.72
N LYS A 3 5.86 -34.63 -46.71
CA LYS A 3 4.50 -34.41 -46.17
C LYS A 3 4.49 -34.17 -44.65
N VAL A 4 5.33 -34.92 -43.92
CA VAL A 4 5.52 -34.77 -42.46
C VAL A 4 6.13 -33.41 -42.14
N PHE A 5 7.17 -33.00 -42.87
CA PHE A 5 7.78 -31.67 -42.72
C PHE A 5 6.79 -30.52 -42.99
N LYS A 6 5.95 -30.66 -44.02
CA LYS A 6 4.90 -29.69 -44.34
C LYS A 6 3.84 -29.60 -43.22
N PHE A 7 3.43 -30.73 -42.64
CA PHE A 7 2.53 -30.76 -41.48
C PHE A 7 3.15 -30.05 -40.26
N PHE A 8 4.38 -30.39 -39.88
CA PHE A 8 5.09 -29.74 -38.78
C PHE A 8 5.24 -28.23 -38.98
N LYS A 9 5.53 -27.78 -40.22
CA LYS A 9 5.61 -26.35 -40.55
C LYS A 9 4.29 -25.62 -40.30
N TYR A 10 3.16 -26.16 -40.76
CA TYR A 10 1.86 -25.52 -40.52
C TYR A 10 1.44 -25.60 -39.06
N PHE A 11 1.70 -26.72 -38.39
CA PHE A 11 1.45 -26.85 -36.95
C PHE A 11 2.21 -25.79 -36.16
N LEU A 12 3.52 -25.63 -36.41
CA LEU A 12 4.35 -24.62 -35.75
C LEU A 12 3.87 -23.20 -36.05
N PHE A 13 3.49 -22.92 -37.30
CA PHE A 13 2.91 -21.63 -37.69
C PHE A 13 1.58 -21.35 -36.98
N SER A 14 0.70 -22.34 -36.86
CA SER A 14 -0.56 -22.23 -36.13
C SER A 14 -0.32 -21.98 -34.64
N VAL A 15 0.60 -22.71 -34.01
CA VAL A 15 0.96 -22.48 -32.60
C VAL A 15 1.50 -21.06 -32.41
N PHE A 16 2.41 -20.62 -33.27
CA PHE A 16 2.95 -19.26 -33.22
C PHE A 16 1.86 -18.19 -33.40
N ALA A 17 0.95 -18.39 -34.35
CA ALA A 17 -0.17 -17.48 -34.57
C ALA A 17 -1.10 -17.41 -33.34
N ILE A 18 -1.40 -18.53 -32.69
CA ILE A 18 -2.21 -18.57 -31.47
C ILE A 18 -1.52 -17.80 -30.33
N ILE A 19 -0.21 -17.99 -30.15
CA ILE A 19 0.57 -17.25 -29.15
C ILE A 19 0.51 -15.75 -29.43
N LEU A 20 0.72 -15.34 -30.68
CA LEU A 20 0.67 -13.93 -31.08
C LEU A 20 -0.71 -13.30 -30.86
N ILE A 21 -1.78 -14.01 -31.24
CA ILE A 21 -3.17 -13.58 -31.01
C ILE A 21 -3.44 -13.44 -29.51
N SER A 22 -2.93 -14.36 -28.69
CA SER A 22 -3.11 -14.32 -27.23
C SER A 22 -2.38 -13.11 -26.62
N ILE A 23 -1.15 -12.83 -27.05
CA ILE A 23 -0.38 -11.65 -26.63
C ILE A 23 -1.13 -10.36 -27.04
N LEU A 24 -1.59 -10.29 -28.29
CA LEU A 24 -2.33 -9.15 -28.79
C LEU A 24 -3.65 -8.94 -28.04
N TYR A 25 -4.38 -10.01 -27.74
CA TYR A 25 -5.59 -9.95 -26.93
C TYR A 25 -5.31 -9.39 -25.54
N VAL A 26 -4.27 -9.89 -24.85
CA VAL A 26 -3.88 -9.38 -23.52
C VAL A 26 -3.52 -7.89 -23.60
N PHE A 27 -2.73 -7.49 -24.58
CA PHE A 27 -2.34 -6.08 -24.76
C PHE A 27 -3.55 -5.17 -25.00
N ILE A 28 -4.44 -5.55 -25.92
CA ILE A 28 -5.66 -4.79 -26.22
C ILE A 28 -6.58 -4.76 -25.00
N SER A 29 -6.79 -5.89 -24.33
CA SER A 29 -7.61 -6.01 -23.12
C SER A 29 -7.08 -5.13 -21.99
N ASN A 30 -5.75 -5.04 -21.81
CA ASN A 30 -5.11 -4.18 -20.82
C ASN A 30 -5.34 -2.70 -21.14
N LYS A 31 -5.14 -2.29 -22.40
CA LYS A 31 -5.39 -0.91 -22.82
C LYS A 31 -6.85 -0.51 -22.66
N ILE A 32 -7.79 -1.39 -23.04
CA ILE A 32 -9.23 -1.15 -22.86
C ILE A 32 -9.58 -1.01 -21.37
N PHE A 33 -9.02 -1.86 -20.51
CA PHE A 33 -9.32 -1.83 -19.08
C PHE A 33 -8.77 -0.57 -18.39
N ILE A 34 -7.51 -0.22 -18.64
CA ILE A 34 -6.89 0.97 -18.06
C ILE A 34 -7.62 2.24 -18.52
N GLY A 35 -7.99 2.28 -19.81
CA GLY A 35 -8.63 3.43 -20.43
C GLY A 35 -7.64 4.51 -20.87
N GLY A 36 -8.15 5.49 -21.61
CA GLY A 36 -7.43 6.72 -21.94
C GLY A 36 -7.44 7.73 -20.78
N LYS A 37 -7.03 8.96 -21.08
CA LYS A 37 -7.19 10.07 -20.14
C LYS A 37 -8.63 10.59 -20.18
N ASP A 38 -9.18 10.89 -19.01
CA ASP A 38 -10.47 11.53 -18.83
C ASP A 38 -10.28 13.02 -18.55
N SER A 39 -10.87 13.89 -19.38
CA SER A 39 -10.71 15.35 -19.25
C SER A 39 -11.22 15.89 -17.92
N GLU A 40 -12.36 15.38 -17.43
CA GLU A 40 -12.94 15.86 -16.17
C GLU A 40 -12.05 15.50 -14.98
N LEU A 41 -11.51 14.27 -14.96
CA LEU A 41 -10.59 13.83 -13.93
C LEU A 41 -9.26 14.59 -13.99
N THR A 42 -8.67 14.75 -15.17
CA THR A 42 -7.40 15.47 -15.32
C THR A 42 -7.52 16.96 -14.96
N ASP A 43 -8.62 17.64 -15.31
CA ASP A 43 -8.89 19.02 -14.92
C ASP A 43 -9.04 19.17 -13.39
N TYR A 44 -9.66 18.20 -12.74
CA TYR A 44 -9.73 18.15 -11.29
C TYR A 44 -8.34 17.95 -10.66
N LEU A 45 -7.58 16.95 -11.12
CA LEU A 45 -6.27 16.60 -10.56
C LEU A 45 -5.25 17.73 -10.69
N LYS A 46 -5.32 18.53 -11.77
CA LYS A 46 -4.46 19.70 -11.99
C LYS A 46 -4.41 20.65 -10.79
N ASN A 47 -5.50 20.78 -10.04
CA ASN A 47 -5.61 21.69 -8.89
C ASN A 47 -5.59 20.96 -7.53
N ASN A 48 -5.53 19.63 -7.51
CA ASN A 48 -5.69 18.82 -6.29
C ASN A 48 -4.52 17.85 -6.07
N HIS A 49 -3.30 18.29 -6.37
CA HIS A 49 -2.08 17.51 -6.16
C HIS A 49 -0.95 18.34 -5.58
N THR A 50 0.03 17.67 -5.00
CA THR A 50 1.32 18.25 -4.61
C THR A 50 2.42 17.19 -4.72
N SER A 51 3.58 17.60 -5.23
CA SER A 51 4.78 16.76 -5.20
C SER A 51 5.35 16.74 -3.79
N LEU A 52 5.67 15.55 -3.29
CA LEU A 52 6.31 15.37 -1.99
C LEU A 52 7.83 15.40 -2.20
N HIS A 53 8.49 16.38 -1.57
CA HIS A 53 9.94 16.56 -1.62
C HIS A 53 10.50 16.48 -0.20
N ASP A 54 10.93 15.29 0.22
CA ASP A 54 11.54 14.95 1.54
C ASP A 54 10.73 15.34 2.80
N LYS A 55 9.68 16.15 2.66
CA LYS A 55 8.77 16.62 3.71
C LYS A 55 7.40 16.85 3.12
N ILE A 56 6.39 16.54 3.93
CA ILE A 56 4.98 16.81 3.64
C ILE A 56 4.64 18.18 4.24
N ASP A 57 4.24 19.15 3.40
CA ASP A 57 3.93 20.51 3.84
C ASP A 57 2.51 20.68 4.41
N GLY A 58 1.65 19.69 4.16
CA GLY A 58 0.29 19.62 4.66
C GLY A 58 -0.73 20.52 3.95
N LYS A 59 -0.35 21.21 2.86
CA LYS A 59 -1.24 22.14 2.14
C LYS A 59 -2.46 21.45 1.54
N LEU A 60 -2.31 20.19 1.18
CA LEU A 60 -3.35 19.42 0.51
C LEU A 60 -4.39 18.83 1.49
N PHE A 61 -4.08 18.78 2.79
CA PHE A 61 -4.99 18.25 3.80
C PHE A 61 -5.89 19.33 4.41
N ASP A 62 -7.12 18.94 4.74
CA ASP A 62 -8.15 19.81 5.30
C ASP A 62 -8.61 19.36 6.70
N ALA A 63 -9.56 20.10 7.26
CA ALA A 63 -10.09 19.82 8.60
C ALA A 63 -10.63 18.38 8.73
N PRO A 64 -11.42 17.80 7.79
CA PRO A 64 -11.78 16.38 7.83
C PRO A 64 -10.59 15.42 8.00
N PHE A 65 -9.51 15.63 7.23
CA PHE A 65 -8.29 14.82 7.38
C PHE A 65 -7.67 15.00 8.77
N TYR A 66 -7.44 16.23 9.20
CA TYR A 66 -6.82 16.50 10.52
C TYR A 66 -7.72 16.10 11.69
N ASN A 67 -9.03 16.01 11.51
CA ASN A 67 -9.99 15.53 12.51
C ASN A 67 -10.11 14.00 12.54
N SER A 68 -9.46 13.30 11.63
CA SER A 68 -9.41 11.83 11.67
C SER A 68 -8.69 11.36 12.93
N GLN A 69 -9.22 10.30 13.52
CA GLN A 69 -8.61 9.61 14.64
C GLN A 69 -7.63 8.55 14.15
N VAL A 70 -7.94 7.88 13.04
CA VAL A 70 -7.06 6.90 12.41
C VAL A 70 -6.76 7.32 10.98
N ILE A 71 -5.48 7.39 10.63
CA ILE A 71 -5.02 7.68 9.27
C ILE A 71 -4.26 6.45 8.78
N LEU A 72 -4.66 5.91 7.63
CA LEU A 72 -4.09 4.69 7.08
C LEU A 72 -3.44 4.96 5.73
N LEU A 73 -2.19 4.53 5.56
CA LEU A 73 -1.51 4.47 4.28
C LEU A 73 -1.54 3.03 3.77
N GLY A 74 -2.06 2.85 2.55
CA GLY A 74 -2.15 1.55 1.87
C GLY A 74 -1.09 1.44 0.79
N GLU A 75 -0.41 0.31 0.71
CA GLU A 75 0.60 0.04 -0.30
C GLU A 75 0.41 -1.28 -1.04
N ILE A 76 1.02 -1.37 -2.22
CA ILE A 76 1.45 -2.65 -2.79
C ILE A 76 2.87 -2.91 -2.26
N HIS A 77 3.12 -4.07 -1.67
CA HIS A 77 4.41 -4.38 -1.06
C HIS A 77 5.57 -4.44 -2.08
N GLY A 78 6.80 -4.26 -1.62
CA GLY A 78 8.01 -4.53 -2.41
C GLY A 78 8.72 -3.29 -2.98
N TYR A 79 8.20 -2.09 -2.77
CA TYR A 79 8.77 -0.85 -3.29
C TYR A 79 9.43 -0.01 -2.18
N ALA A 80 10.64 0.49 -2.43
CA ALA A 80 11.46 1.23 -1.47
C ALA A 80 10.81 2.54 -1.02
N ASP A 81 10.20 3.28 -1.96
CA ASP A 81 9.54 4.55 -1.65
C ASP A 81 8.39 4.40 -0.65
N ASN A 82 7.81 3.21 -0.48
CA ASN A 82 6.77 3.02 0.53
C ASN A 82 7.32 3.18 1.96
N GLN A 83 8.56 2.73 2.22
CA GLN A 83 9.19 2.90 3.53
C GLN A 83 9.56 4.37 3.79
N LYS A 84 10.02 5.08 2.74
CA LYS A 84 10.29 6.52 2.81
C LYS A 84 9.00 7.31 3.05
N LEU A 85 7.96 7.03 2.28
CA LEU A 85 6.65 7.68 2.39
C LEU A 85 6.02 7.48 3.77
N ASP A 86 6.08 6.27 4.31
CA ASP A 86 5.61 5.94 5.66
C ASP A 86 6.36 6.74 6.75
N LEU A 87 7.69 6.83 6.64
CA LEU A 87 8.51 7.66 7.53
C LEU A 87 8.09 9.13 7.48
N ASP A 88 7.93 9.67 6.28
CA ASP A 88 7.62 11.09 6.05
C ASP A 88 6.23 11.43 6.58
N PHE A 89 5.24 10.56 6.36
CA PHE A 89 3.90 10.73 6.93
C PHE A 89 3.88 10.63 8.45
N LEU A 90 4.57 9.65 9.03
CA LEU A 90 4.62 9.50 10.49
C LEU A 90 5.25 10.73 11.15
N LYS A 91 6.39 11.22 10.62
CA LYS A 91 7.02 12.45 11.12
C LYS A 91 6.11 13.67 10.94
N PHE A 92 5.50 13.83 9.77
CA PHE A 92 4.57 14.92 9.50
C PHE A 92 3.39 14.92 10.47
N LEU A 93 2.72 13.78 10.67
CA LEU A 93 1.56 13.67 11.56
C LEU A 93 1.95 13.84 13.03
N ASN A 94 3.12 13.34 13.45
CA ASN A 94 3.65 13.60 14.78
C ASN A 94 3.83 15.11 15.02
N GLN A 95 4.45 15.82 14.08
CA GLN A 95 4.69 17.27 14.18
C GLN A 95 3.40 18.09 14.09
N LYS A 96 2.48 17.69 13.22
CA LYS A 96 1.30 18.49 12.88
C LYS A 96 0.13 18.27 13.83
N THR A 97 -0.09 17.04 14.28
CA THR A 97 -1.28 16.65 15.07
C THR A 97 -0.94 15.86 16.33
N GLY A 98 0.33 15.65 16.65
CA GLY A 98 0.75 14.93 17.86
C GLY A 98 0.56 13.42 17.77
N VAL A 99 0.39 12.84 16.57
CA VAL A 99 0.33 11.39 16.40
C VAL A 99 1.60 10.75 16.96
N LYS A 100 1.41 9.87 17.95
CA LYS A 100 2.50 9.14 18.61
C LYS A 100 2.27 7.63 18.69
N TYR A 101 1.11 7.15 18.23
CA TYR A 101 0.81 5.74 18.16
C TYR A 101 0.79 5.27 16.70
N TYR A 102 1.78 4.47 16.34
CA TYR A 102 1.86 3.80 15.05
C TYR A 102 1.19 2.43 15.15
N ILE A 103 0.08 2.21 14.44
CA ILE A 103 -0.55 0.89 14.35
C ILE A 103 0.06 0.12 13.19
N ALA A 104 0.48 -1.12 13.45
CA ALA A 104 1.30 -1.86 12.52
C ALA A 104 0.66 -3.18 12.09
N GLU A 105 0.87 -3.55 10.83
CA GLU A 105 0.62 -4.88 10.25
C GLU A 105 1.65 -5.91 10.78
N MET A 106 1.79 -5.98 12.10
CA MET A 106 2.63 -6.93 12.83
C MET A 106 1.92 -7.38 14.11
N ASP A 107 2.32 -8.52 14.66
CA ASP A 107 1.75 -9.00 15.91
C ASP A 107 2.25 -8.20 17.14
N SER A 108 1.59 -8.42 18.27
CA SER A 108 1.90 -7.73 19.53
C SER A 108 3.29 -8.07 20.05
N THR A 109 3.81 -9.28 19.78
CA THR A 109 5.14 -9.73 20.24
C THR A 109 6.26 -8.93 19.57
N TYR A 110 6.24 -8.81 18.24
CA TYR A 110 7.27 -8.06 17.53
C TYR A 110 7.11 -6.55 17.67
N SER A 111 5.88 -6.04 17.83
CA SER A 111 5.69 -4.62 18.18
C SER A 111 6.23 -4.28 19.58
N HIS A 112 6.15 -5.21 20.54
CA HIS A 112 6.75 -5.02 21.86
C HIS A 112 8.28 -4.94 21.77
N LYS A 113 8.92 -5.85 21.02
CA LYS A 113 10.37 -5.80 20.76
C LYS A 113 10.78 -4.52 20.05
N LEU A 114 9.99 -4.06 19.08
CA LEU A 114 10.24 -2.81 18.40
C LEU A 114 10.15 -1.60 19.34
N ASN A 115 9.20 -1.60 20.28
CA ASN A 115 9.14 -0.55 21.31
C ASN A 115 10.33 -0.59 22.26
N LEU A 116 10.83 -1.78 22.64
CA LEU A 116 12.05 -1.90 23.44
C LEU A 116 13.26 -1.29 22.70
N PHE A 117 13.35 -1.50 21.39
CA PHE A 117 14.33 -0.82 20.55
C PHE A 117 14.12 0.70 20.55
N LEU A 118 12.91 1.18 20.23
CA LEU A 118 12.59 2.62 20.06
C LEU A 118 12.76 3.46 21.33
N HIS A 119 12.53 2.87 22.51
CA HIS A 119 12.59 3.55 23.81
C HIS A 119 13.82 3.17 24.63
N GLY A 120 14.67 2.28 24.11
CA GLY A 120 15.91 1.88 24.78
C GLY A 120 16.89 3.04 24.89
N SER A 121 17.76 2.99 25.91
CA SER A 121 18.86 3.95 26.07
C SER A 121 19.97 3.79 25.04
N SER A 122 19.98 2.67 24.31
CA SER A 122 20.92 2.36 23.23
C SER A 122 20.18 1.84 22.01
N LYS A 123 20.68 2.18 20.82
CA LYS A 123 20.12 1.78 19.54
C LYS A 123 20.48 0.33 19.18
N ASP A 124 19.81 -0.63 19.82
CA ASP A 124 20.07 -2.07 19.67
C ASP A 124 19.76 -2.60 18.26
N GLN A 125 20.79 -2.68 17.41
CA GLN A 125 20.65 -3.16 16.03
C GLN A 125 20.27 -4.64 15.93
N ASN A 126 20.63 -5.46 16.92
CA ASN A 126 20.32 -6.89 16.89
C ASN A 126 18.83 -7.11 17.12
N LEU A 127 18.26 -6.39 18.09
CA LEU A 127 16.82 -6.42 18.36
C LEU A 127 16.01 -5.90 17.17
N LEU A 128 16.47 -4.80 16.54
CA LEU A 128 15.82 -4.31 15.33
C LEU A 128 15.91 -5.32 14.17
N LYS A 129 17.08 -5.93 13.95
CA LYS A 129 17.25 -6.95 12.91
C LYS A 129 16.33 -8.14 13.15
N GLU A 130 16.14 -8.56 14.39
CA GLU A 130 15.19 -9.63 14.75
C GLU A 130 13.76 -9.29 14.33
N VAL A 131 13.29 -8.07 14.64
CA VAL A 131 11.95 -7.59 14.24
C VAL A 131 11.81 -7.57 12.72
N VAL A 132 12.80 -7.01 12.00
CA VAL A 132 12.77 -6.90 10.53
C VAL A 132 12.76 -8.26 9.86
N LEU A 133 13.56 -9.23 10.35
CA LEU A 133 13.58 -10.59 9.83
C LEU A 133 12.24 -11.32 10.09
N ALA A 134 11.61 -11.08 11.23
CA ALA A 134 10.33 -11.70 11.56
C ALA A 134 9.19 -11.28 10.62
N VAL A 135 9.20 -10.04 10.11
CA VAL A 135 8.23 -9.56 9.11
C VAL A 135 8.18 -10.46 7.88
N LYS A 136 9.31 -11.10 7.52
CA LYS A 136 9.39 -12.03 6.37
C LYS A 136 8.39 -13.19 6.47
N LYS A 137 8.00 -13.60 7.69
CA LYS A 137 7.03 -14.69 7.91
C LYS A 137 5.64 -14.36 7.37
N ARG A 138 5.28 -13.07 7.33
CA ARG A 138 3.95 -12.60 6.94
C ARG A 138 3.96 -11.83 5.63
N ILE A 139 4.93 -10.94 5.48
CA ILE A 139 5.08 -10.05 4.33
C ILE A 139 6.53 -10.15 3.84
N PRO A 140 6.91 -11.24 3.15
CA PRO A 140 8.28 -11.45 2.67
C PRO A 140 8.87 -10.26 1.93
N GLN A 141 8.05 -9.57 1.14
CA GLN A 141 8.41 -8.39 0.34
C GLN A 141 8.81 -7.18 1.18
N GLN A 142 8.46 -7.10 2.47
CA GLN A 142 8.80 -5.95 3.31
C GLN A 142 10.08 -6.13 4.13
N SER A 143 10.53 -7.37 4.37
CA SER A 143 11.74 -7.64 5.16
C SER A 143 12.99 -7.21 4.39
N SER A 144 13.51 -6.02 4.72
CA SER A 144 14.42 -5.28 3.86
C SER A 144 15.34 -4.34 4.62
N LYS A 145 16.38 -3.84 3.95
CA LYS A 145 17.27 -2.79 4.49
C LYS A 145 16.51 -1.49 4.72
N GLU A 146 15.62 -1.11 3.82
CA GLU A 146 14.86 0.13 3.87
C GLU A 146 13.86 0.12 5.06
N LEU A 147 13.28 -1.05 5.39
CA LEU A 147 12.48 -1.22 6.61
C LEU A 147 13.34 -1.03 7.87
N MET A 148 14.57 -1.56 7.88
CA MET A 148 15.52 -1.38 8.97
C MET A 148 15.96 0.09 9.10
N GLU A 149 16.24 0.76 7.99
CA GLU A 149 16.59 2.19 7.93
C GLU A 149 15.45 3.08 8.43
N LYS A 150 14.20 2.79 8.04
CA LYS A 150 13.01 3.50 8.55
C LYS A 150 12.96 3.47 10.07
N TRP A 151 13.06 2.29 10.68
CA TRP A 151 12.97 2.15 12.14
C TRP A 151 14.19 2.76 12.85
N ASN A 152 15.38 2.68 12.26
CA ASN A 152 16.54 3.42 12.74
C ASN A 152 16.31 4.94 12.75
N ALA A 153 15.72 5.48 11.69
CA ALA A 153 15.38 6.90 11.59
C ALA A 153 14.27 7.30 12.58
N ILE A 154 13.33 6.42 12.90
CA ILE A 154 12.30 6.66 13.92
C ILE A 154 12.91 6.64 15.32
N TYR A 155 13.85 5.75 15.61
CA TYR A 155 14.62 5.78 16.87
C TYR A 155 15.30 7.14 17.03
N ASP A 156 16.04 7.59 16.02
CA ASP A 156 16.75 8.88 16.08
C ASP A 156 15.79 10.04 16.27
N TYR A 157 14.67 9.99 15.55
CA TYR A 157 13.62 11.00 15.69
C TYR A 157 13.05 11.01 17.12
N ASN A 158 12.77 9.86 17.73
CA ASN A 158 12.32 9.76 19.13
C ASN A 158 13.30 10.39 20.13
N GLN A 159 14.61 10.36 19.87
CA GLN A 159 15.60 11.01 20.76
C GLN A 159 15.50 12.54 20.73
N THR A 160 14.92 13.10 19.66
CA THR A 160 14.70 14.55 19.53
C THR A 160 13.37 15.01 20.14
N LEU A 161 12.48 14.08 20.48
CA LEU A 161 11.14 14.38 20.95
C LEU A 161 11.08 14.44 22.48
N LYS A 162 10.15 15.27 22.98
CA LYS A 162 9.70 15.19 24.37
C LYS A 162 9.05 13.83 24.61
N ASP A 163 9.16 13.31 25.83
CA ASP A 163 8.60 12.00 26.19
C ASP A 163 7.12 11.84 25.83
N SER A 164 6.32 12.91 25.95
CA SER A 164 4.89 12.90 25.62
C SER A 164 4.56 12.75 24.13
N LEU A 165 5.54 12.89 23.24
CA LEU A 165 5.40 12.81 21.78
C LEU A 165 6.17 11.63 21.16
N LYS A 166 6.98 10.90 21.96
CA LYS A 166 7.74 9.76 21.46
C LYS A 166 6.81 8.71 20.86
N ILE A 167 7.18 8.26 19.67
CA ILE A 167 6.41 7.30 18.89
C ILE A 167 6.51 5.92 19.54
N SER A 168 5.37 5.28 19.70
CA SER A 168 5.22 3.88 20.12
C SER A 168 4.43 3.10 19.08
N VAL A 169 4.76 1.82 18.94
CA VAL A 169 4.16 0.91 17.96
C VAL A 169 3.15 0.00 18.63
N ILE A 170 2.00 -0.21 18.00
CA ILE A 170 0.96 -1.13 18.43
C ILE A 170 0.79 -2.17 17.32
N GLY A 171 1.24 -3.40 17.58
CA GLY A 171 0.99 -4.53 16.69
C GLY A 171 -0.46 -4.98 16.81
N ILE A 172 -1.21 -4.87 15.72
CA ILE A 172 -2.63 -5.23 15.68
C ILE A 172 -2.90 -6.48 14.85
N ASP A 173 -1.90 -7.01 14.14
CA ASP A 173 -2.07 -8.23 13.36
C ASP A 173 -2.09 -9.49 14.24
N THR A 174 -2.42 -10.60 13.62
CA THR A 174 -2.40 -11.93 14.23
C THR A 174 -0.96 -12.44 14.37
N ASP A 175 -0.72 -13.30 15.36
CA ASP A 175 0.58 -13.94 15.60
C ASP A 175 1.17 -14.51 14.30
N PHE A 176 2.43 -14.17 14.02
CA PHE A 176 3.14 -14.65 12.84
C PHE A 176 3.31 -16.17 12.79
N ASN A 177 3.19 -16.86 13.91
CA ASN A 177 3.34 -18.31 14.03
C ASN A 177 1.99 -19.05 14.18
N ASP A 178 0.87 -18.35 14.31
CA ASP A 178 -0.46 -18.96 14.46
C ASP A 178 -1.32 -18.82 13.19
N ASN A 179 -1.61 -19.97 12.57
CA ASN A 179 -2.48 -20.08 11.41
C ASN A 179 -3.87 -20.66 11.74
N SER A 180 -4.18 -20.96 13.00
CA SER A 180 -5.42 -21.60 13.46
C SER A 180 -6.63 -20.66 13.56
N ARG A 181 -6.60 -19.54 12.84
CA ARG A 181 -7.53 -18.42 13.00
C ARG A 181 -8.97 -18.81 12.65
N LYS A 182 -9.88 -18.58 13.60
CA LYS A 182 -11.34 -18.79 13.43
C LYS A 182 -12.06 -17.62 12.74
N ILE A 183 -11.40 -16.47 12.62
CA ILE A 183 -11.94 -15.25 12.02
C ILE A 183 -10.97 -14.71 10.96
N SER A 184 -11.47 -13.83 10.09
CA SER A 184 -10.62 -13.19 9.08
C SER A 184 -9.54 -12.31 9.73
N ARG A 185 -8.44 -12.09 9.00
CA ARG A 185 -7.30 -11.27 9.48
C ARG A 185 -7.74 -9.86 9.89
N ASP A 186 -8.51 -9.17 9.05
CA ASP A 186 -9.06 -7.84 9.36
C ASP A 186 -10.03 -7.84 10.55
N SER A 187 -10.74 -8.95 10.79
CA SER A 187 -11.58 -9.09 11.99
C SER A 187 -10.72 -9.17 13.25
N ALA A 188 -9.62 -9.91 13.20
CA ALA A 188 -8.66 -9.96 14.30
C ALA A 188 -7.99 -8.60 14.51
N MET A 189 -7.61 -7.90 13.44
CA MET A 189 -7.00 -6.56 13.52
C MET A 189 -7.87 -5.55 14.26
N ILE A 190 -9.17 -5.47 13.94
CA ILE A 190 -10.05 -4.52 14.66
C ILE A 190 -10.26 -4.90 16.13
N ILE A 191 -10.32 -6.21 16.44
CA ILE A 191 -10.45 -6.67 17.84
C ILE A 191 -9.18 -6.32 18.62
N ASN A 192 -8.02 -6.63 18.07
CA ASN A 192 -6.71 -6.33 18.66
C ASN A 192 -6.52 -4.83 18.86
N PHE A 193 -6.85 -4.02 17.85
CA PHE A 193 -6.80 -2.56 17.93
C PHE A 193 -7.67 -2.02 19.06
N LYS A 194 -8.97 -2.39 19.10
CA LYS A 194 -9.89 -1.92 20.16
C LYS A 194 -9.43 -2.36 21.55
N ASN A 195 -8.93 -3.59 21.68
CA ASN A 195 -8.39 -4.10 22.94
C ASN A 195 -7.15 -3.32 23.38
N ALA A 196 -6.22 -3.03 22.46
CA ALA A 196 -5.02 -2.26 22.75
C ALA A 196 -5.35 -0.82 23.17
N VAL A 197 -6.23 -0.15 22.42
CA VAL A 197 -6.67 1.23 22.71
C VAL A 197 -7.29 1.30 24.10
N LYS A 198 -8.19 0.38 24.44
CA LYS A 198 -8.84 0.33 25.76
C LYS A 198 -7.86 0.00 26.88
N LYS A 199 -6.98 -0.99 26.68
CA LYS A 199 -6.01 -1.43 27.69
C LYS A 199 -5.01 -0.33 28.04
N LEU A 200 -4.62 0.47 27.06
CA LEU A 200 -3.67 1.58 27.22
C LEU A 200 -4.35 2.89 27.63
N ASN A 201 -5.69 2.95 27.65
CA ASN A 201 -6.48 4.15 27.96
C ASN A 201 -6.16 5.32 27.00
N ILE A 202 -6.12 5.02 25.69
CA ILE A 202 -5.74 5.95 24.61
C ILE A 202 -6.87 6.17 23.60
N GLU A 203 -8.13 6.04 24.02
CA GLU A 203 -9.34 6.21 23.21
C GLU A 203 -9.44 7.61 22.58
N HIS A 204 -8.79 8.61 23.15
CA HIS A 204 -8.79 9.99 22.67
C HIS A 204 -7.62 10.33 21.75
N GLU A 205 -6.69 9.40 21.58
CA GLU A 205 -5.45 9.60 20.82
C GLU A 205 -5.66 9.37 19.32
N LYS A 206 -4.70 9.87 18.54
CA LYS A 206 -4.65 9.68 17.08
C LYS A 206 -3.64 8.61 16.70
N PHE A 207 -3.96 7.88 15.64
CA PHE A 207 -3.21 6.73 15.16
C PHE A 207 -2.85 6.88 13.68
N TYR A 208 -1.68 6.39 13.31
CA TYR A 208 -1.24 6.28 11.92
C TYR A 208 -0.66 4.88 11.65
N GLY A 209 -0.76 4.37 10.44
CA GLY A 209 -0.07 3.13 10.07
C GLY A 209 -0.04 2.84 8.57
N LEU A 210 0.96 2.06 8.17
CA LEU A 210 1.11 1.50 6.83
C LEU A 210 0.60 0.05 6.80
N PHE A 211 -0.23 -0.27 5.80
CA PHE A 211 -0.80 -1.59 5.59
C PHE A 211 -0.82 -1.96 4.10
N GLY A 212 -0.97 -3.25 3.80
CA GLY A 212 -1.33 -3.70 2.45
C GLY A 212 -2.63 -3.05 1.96
N PHE A 213 -2.68 -2.73 0.66
CA PHE A 213 -3.74 -1.96 -0.01
C PHE A 213 -5.17 -2.30 0.45
N TYR A 214 -5.51 -3.59 0.52
CA TYR A 214 -6.86 -4.02 0.88
C TYR A 214 -7.29 -3.52 2.27
N HIS A 215 -6.39 -3.59 3.26
CA HIS A 215 -6.71 -3.29 4.66
C HIS A 215 -7.16 -1.84 4.89
N VAL A 216 -6.73 -0.92 4.02
CA VAL A 216 -7.06 0.51 4.16
C VAL A 216 -8.35 0.91 3.44
N LEU A 217 -8.99 0.00 2.70
CA LEU A 217 -10.24 0.29 1.99
C LEU A 217 -11.40 0.44 2.98
N GLN A 218 -12.06 1.59 2.92
CA GLN A 218 -13.15 1.96 3.83
C GLN A 218 -14.50 1.33 3.49
N HIS A 219 -14.54 0.51 2.46
CA HIS A 219 -15.66 -0.33 2.07
C HIS A 219 -15.12 -1.63 1.45
N GLY A 220 -15.75 -2.76 1.74
CA GLY A 220 -15.38 -4.04 1.14
C GLY A 220 -15.78 -4.13 -0.33
N VAL A 221 -14.99 -4.82 -1.14
CA VAL A 221 -15.33 -5.13 -2.55
C VAL A 221 -16.19 -6.40 -2.68
N LYS A 222 -16.24 -7.24 -1.63
CA LYS A 222 -17.10 -8.42 -1.54
C LYS A 222 -18.02 -8.27 -0.34
N LYS A 223 -19.29 -8.67 -0.48
CA LYS A 223 -20.35 -8.46 0.53
C LYS A 223 -20.00 -8.97 1.93
N ASN A 224 -19.26 -10.07 2.04
CA ASN A 224 -18.94 -10.73 3.31
C ASN A 224 -17.50 -10.47 3.79
N GLU A 225 -16.69 -9.73 3.04
CA GLU A 225 -15.29 -9.45 3.37
C GLU A 225 -15.10 -7.95 3.61
N LYS A 226 -15.09 -7.57 4.89
CA LYS A 226 -14.87 -6.19 5.32
C LYS A 226 -13.39 -5.96 5.67
N PRO A 227 -12.73 -4.99 5.03
CA PRO A 227 -11.38 -4.59 5.39
C PRO A 227 -11.32 -3.87 6.74
N PHE A 228 -10.11 -3.73 7.27
CA PHE A 228 -9.85 -3.10 8.57
C PHE A 228 -10.37 -1.66 8.64
N ALA A 229 -10.16 -0.84 7.60
CA ALA A 229 -10.66 0.54 7.59
C ALA A 229 -12.19 0.65 7.59
N GLU A 230 -12.91 -0.23 6.89
CA GLU A 230 -14.37 -0.29 7.00
C GLU A 230 -14.80 -0.66 8.43
N ARG A 231 -14.09 -1.60 9.08
CA ARG A 231 -14.38 -2.01 10.46
C ARG A 231 -14.12 -0.90 11.47
N LEU A 232 -13.10 -0.08 11.24
CA LEU A 232 -12.85 1.14 12.03
C LEU A 232 -14.03 2.10 11.96
N LYS A 233 -14.48 2.43 10.74
CA LYS A 233 -15.66 3.30 10.52
C LYS A 233 -16.91 2.75 11.19
N ASN A 234 -17.19 1.46 10.97
CA ASN A 234 -18.33 0.77 11.58
C ASN A 234 -18.24 0.72 13.11
N SER A 235 -17.04 0.88 13.68
CA SER A 235 -16.80 0.96 15.13
C SER A 235 -16.80 2.39 15.67
N GLY A 236 -17.10 3.40 14.85
CA GLY A 236 -17.18 4.82 15.25
C GLY A 236 -15.89 5.62 15.12
N PHE A 237 -14.80 5.04 14.62
CA PHE A 237 -13.54 5.77 14.42
C PHE A 237 -13.60 6.63 13.15
N LYS A 238 -13.32 7.93 13.30
CA LYS A 238 -13.10 8.83 12.17
C LYS A 238 -11.83 8.40 11.44
N THR A 239 -11.95 7.90 10.22
CA THR A 239 -10.87 7.26 9.48
C THR A 239 -10.62 7.97 8.17
N SER A 240 -9.35 8.26 7.86
CA SER A 240 -8.90 8.70 6.53
C SER A 240 -8.00 7.64 5.92
N SER A 241 -8.20 7.35 4.63
CA SER A 241 -7.40 6.37 3.90
C SER A 241 -6.68 7.03 2.73
N ILE A 242 -5.39 6.72 2.63
CA ILE A 242 -4.47 7.09 1.57
C ILE A 242 -4.04 5.78 0.91
N VAL A 243 -4.13 5.65 -0.41
CA VAL A 243 -3.61 4.48 -1.14
C VAL A 243 -2.43 4.88 -2.01
N SER A 244 -1.49 3.97 -2.28
CA SER A 244 -0.35 4.23 -3.14
C SER A 244 -0.31 3.30 -4.35
N PHE A 245 0.02 3.86 -5.51
CA PHE A 245 0.22 3.13 -6.76
C PHE A 245 1.58 3.46 -7.38
N PRO A 246 2.37 2.43 -7.73
CA PRO A 246 3.64 2.60 -8.42
C PRO A 246 3.46 2.70 -9.94
N LEU A 247 4.27 3.54 -10.57
CA LEU A 247 4.46 3.62 -12.02
C LEU A 247 5.97 3.61 -12.32
N ASP A 248 6.37 3.01 -13.45
CA ASP A 248 7.77 2.94 -13.89
C ASP A 248 8.77 2.47 -12.80
N SER A 249 8.31 1.61 -11.88
CA SER A 249 9.01 1.23 -10.65
C SER A 249 9.42 -0.24 -10.64
N GLU A 250 10.40 -0.57 -9.81
CA GLU A 250 10.88 -1.92 -9.57
C GLU A 250 10.33 -2.43 -8.23
N MET A 251 9.80 -3.65 -8.19
CA MET A 251 9.29 -4.32 -7.01
C MET A 251 10.24 -5.45 -6.60
N TYR A 252 10.50 -5.57 -5.30
CA TYR A 252 11.14 -6.74 -4.74
C TYR A 252 10.14 -7.89 -4.64
N LEU A 253 10.42 -8.97 -5.36
CA LEU A 253 9.70 -10.22 -5.30
C LEU A 253 10.66 -11.30 -4.78
N PRO A 254 10.59 -11.69 -3.50
CA PRO A 254 11.41 -12.77 -2.99
C PRO A 254 11.05 -14.10 -3.67
N LYS A 255 12.05 -14.96 -3.83
CA LYS A 255 11.90 -16.32 -4.35
C LYS A 255 10.81 -17.05 -3.56
N ASN A 256 9.84 -17.56 -4.31
CA ASN A 256 8.71 -18.30 -3.77
C ASN A 256 8.33 -19.40 -4.77
N PRO A 257 7.70 -20.49 -4.30
CA PRO A 257 7.33 -21.61 -5.17
C PRO A 257 6.18 -21.29 -6.13
N GLN A 258 5.46 -20.18 -5.93
CA GLN A 258 4.25 -19.84 -6.68
C GLN A 258 4.54 -19.08 -7.98
N PHE A 259 5.61 -18.28 -8.01
CA PHE A 259 5.91 -17.40 -9.14
C PHE A 259 7.38 -17.52 -9.59
N PRO A 260 7.63 -17.57 -10.91
CA PRO A 260 8.98 -17.47 -11.43
C PRO A 260 9.55 -16.11 -11.04
N THR A 261 10.63 -16.15 -10.25
CA THR A 261 11.29 -14.97 -9.69
C THR A 261 12.67 -14.85 -10.33
N PRO A 262 13.04 -13.67 -10.87
CA PRO A 262 14.39 -13.43 -11.41
C PRO A 262 15.49 -13.66 -10.37
N GLU A 263 16.73 -13.85 -10.82
CA GLU A 263 17.87 -14.14 -9.94
C GLU A 263 18.15 -13.02 -8.95
N ASP A 264 17.97 -11.77 -9.38
CA ASP A 264 18.13 -10.56 -8.57
C ASP A 264 16.88 -10.18 -7.76
N GLU A 265 15.80 -10.98 -7.86
CA GLU A 265 14.54 -10.80 -7.13
C GLU A 265 13.82 -9.46 -7.42
N LYS A 266 14.12 -8.84 -8.58
CA LYS A 266 13.51 -7.57 -9.01
C LYS A 266 12.62 -7.75 -10.22
N ILE A 267 11.50 -7.04 -10.24
CA ILE A 267 10.51 -7.09 -11.32
C ILE A 267 9.89 -5.71 -11.56
N ASP A 268 9.37 -5.44 -12.75
CA ASP A 268 8.71 -4.17 -13.12
C ASP A 268 7.27 -4.36 -13.64
N TRP A 269 6.81 -5.60 -13.71
CA TRP A 269 5.53 -5.98 -14.29
C TRP A 269 4.29 -5.76 -13.38
N ILE A 270 4.49 -5.26 -12.14
CA ILE A 270 3.45 -4.97 -11.12
C ILE A 270 3.28 -3.47 -10.86
N ASN A 271 3.58 -2.65 -11.87
CA ASN A 271 3.16 -1.25 -11.88
C ASN A 271 1.65 -1.15 -12.13
N ALA A 272 1.03 -0.03 -11.76
CA ALA A 272 -0.41 0.19 -11.88
C ALA A 272 -0.92 0.24 -13.33
N ASP A 273 -0.03 0.44 -14.30
CA ASP A 273 -0.26 0.30 -15.74
C ASP A 273 0.51 -0.88 -16.37
N GLY A 274 1.06 -1.76 -15.52
CA GLY A 274 1.88 -2.89 -15.91
C GLY A 274 1.07 -4.04 -16.52
N PRO A 275 1.73 -5.05 -17.10
CA PRO A 275 1.02 -6.13 -17.80
C PRO A 275 0.21 -7.04 -16.88
N PHE A 276 0.55 -7.15 -15.58
CA PHE A 276 -0.11 -8.06 -14.63
C PHE A 276 -0.92 -7.39 -13.51
N MET A 277 -0.78 -6.08 -13.35
CA MET A 277 -1.59 -5.27 -12.45
C MET A 277 -2.08 -4.03 -13.21
N LEU A 278 -3.40 -3.85 -13.26
CA LEU A 278 -4.02 -2.80 -14.05
C LEU A 278 -4.95 -2.00 -13.15
N VAL A 279 -4.77 -0.70 -13.11
CA VAL A 279 -5.60 0.23 -12.34
C VAL A 279 -6.33 1.13 -13.33
N LYS A 280 -7.66 1.06 -13.36
CA LYS A 280 -8.49 1.88 -14.25
C LYS A 280 -8.27 3.37 -13.94
N GLY A 281 -8.05 4.20 -14.96
CA GLY A 281 -7.85 5.65 -14.79
C GLY A 281 -6.45 6.05 -14.32
N ILE A 282 -5.49 5.13 -14.19
CA ILE A 282 -4.12 5.49 -13.77
C ILE A 282 -3.43 6.46 -14.75
N ASN A 283 -3.84 6.47 -16.02
CA ASN A 283 -3.30 7.39 -17.03
C ASN A 283 -3.63 8.87 -16.75
N ASP A 284 -4.66 9.17 -15.96
CA ASP A 284 -5.05 10.54 -15.59
C ASP A 284 -3.98 11.23 -14.72
N PHE A 285 -3.16 10.44 -14.03
CA PHE A 285 -2.18 10.92 -13.05
C PHE A 285 -0.80 11.20 -13.66
N LYS A 286 -0.51 10.62 -14.84
CA LYS A 286 0.84 10.60 -15.42
C LYS A 286 1.41 11.98 -15.74
N ASP A 287 0.56 12.94 -16.09
CA ASP A 287 1.00 14.30 -16.44
C ASP A 287 1.35 15.14 -15.20
N PHE A 288 0.82 14.75 -14.03
CA PHE A 288 1.00 15.46 -12.76
C PHE A 288 1.99 14.76 -11.82
N SER A 289 2.53 13.62 -12.25
CA SER A 289 3.53 12.84 -11.51
C SER A 289 4.80 12.73 -12.37
N PRO A 290 5.79 13.61 -12.20
CA PRO A 290 7.03 13.54 -12.98
C PRO A 290 7.83 12.27 -12.64
N SER A 291 8.77 11.88 -13.51
CA SER A 291 9.70 10.79 -13.21
C SER A 291 10.51 11.06 -11.93
N ASN A 292 10.85 10.00 -11.20
CA ASN A 292 11.56 10.05 -9.92
C ASN A 292 10.85 10.94 -8.88
N SER A 293 9.53 10.80 -8.76
CA SER A 293 8.71 11.60 -7.85
C SER A 293 7.77 10.75 -7.01
N VAL A 294 7.36 11.34 -5.89
CA VAL A 294 6.22 10.89 -5.11
C VAL A 294 5.22 12.03 -5.12
N THR A 295 4.04 11.82 -5.71
CA THR A 295 3.02 12.87 -5.83
C THR A 295 1.76 12.46 -5.08
N LEU A 296 1.31 13.32 -4.16
CA LEU A 296 0.07 13.14 -3.42
C LEU A 296 -1.07 13.86 -4.13
N PHE A 297 -2.21 13.19 -4.22
CA PHE A 297 -3.44 13.71 -4.80
C PHE A 297 -4.57 13.61 -3.79
N LYS A 298 -5.39 14.66 -3.71
CA LYS A 298 -6.62 14.69 -2.95
C LYS A 298 -7.77 14.36 -3.88
N LEU A 299 -8.56 13.36 -3.51
CA LEU A 299 -9.69 12.92 -4.32
C LEU A 299 -11.01 13.46 -3.79
N ASN A 300 -11.08 13.91 -2.53
CA ASN A 300 -12.34 14.27 -1.87
C ASN A 300 -12.56 15.79 -1.71
N ALA A 301 -11.90 16.62 -2.52
CA ALA A 301 -12.21 18.05 -2.55
C ALA A 301 -13.66 18.31 -3.02
N LYS A 302 -14.16 19.53 -2.79
CA LYS A 302 -15.51 19.93 -3.19
C LYS A 302 -15.73 19.70 -4.70
N ASN A 303 -16.90 19.18 -5.06
CA ASN A 303 -17.29 18.85 -6.44
C ASN A 303 -16.33 17.87 -7.13
N SER A 304 -15.77 16.92 -6.37
CA SER A 304 -14.87 15.93 -6.95
C SER A 304 -15.61 14.97 -7.89
N PRO A 305 -15.10 14.75 -9.11
CA PRO A 305 -15.63 13.72 -10.02
C PRO A 305 -15.51 12.30 -9.43
N TYR A 306 -14.59 12.08 -8.48
CA TYR A 306 -14.43 10.79 -7.80
C TYR A 306 -15.63 10.39 -6.92
N GLN A 307 -16.59 11.30 -6.70
CA GLN A 307 -17.87 10.99 -6.05
C GLN A 307 -18.74 10.04 -6.88
N GLN A 308 -18.55 9.99 -8.20
CA GLN A 308 -19.32 9.17 -9.14
C GLN A 308 -18.43 8.30 -10.03
N ALA A 309 -17.11 8.30 -9.77
CA ALA A 309 -16.12 7.61 -10.57
C ALA A 309 -15.70 6.28 -9.92
N ASP A 310 -15.44 5.27 -10.75
CA ASP A 310 -14.99 3.93 -10.35
C ASP A 310 -13.49 3.71 -10.64
N GLN A 311 -12.83 4.74 -11.17
CA GLN A 311 -11.39 4.81 -11.41
C GLN A 311 -10.63 4.54 -10.11
N LEU A 312 -9.40 4.03 -10.20
CA LEU A 312 -8.54 3.62 -9.08
C LEU A 312 -9.03 2.41 -8.26
N ILE A 313 -10.32 2.32 -7.90
CA ILE A 313 -10.84 1.16 -7.16
C ILE A 313 -11.11 -0.05 -8.08
N SER A 314 -11.32 0.18 -9.37
CA SER A 314 -11.38 -0.87 -10.39
C SER A 314 -9.96 -1.34 -10.75
N ILE A 315 -9.53 -2.46 -10.16
CA ILE A 315 -8.20 -3.05 -10.32
C ILE A 315 -8.33 -4.46 -10.90
N LYS A 316 -7.56 -4.75 -11.93
CA LYS A 316 -7.47 -6.10 -12.51
C LYS A 316 -6.08 -6.66 -12.29
N SER A 317 -6.02 -7.70 -11.49
CA SER A 317 -4.84 -8.56 -11.38
C SER A 317 -4.99 -9.77 -12.29
N ARG A 318 -3.97 -10.05 -13.11
CA ARG A 318 -3.96 -11.22 -13.99
C ARG A 318 -3.24 -12.42 -13.39
N MET A 319 -2.24 -12.18 -12.54
CA MET A 319 -1.45 -13.23 -11.89
C MET A 319 -1.09 -12.93 -10.43
N PHE A 320 -1.12 -11.67 -9.99
CA PHE A 320 -0.56 -11.25 -8.70
C PHE A 320 -1.57 -10.52 -7.81
N GLY A 321 -2.04 -11.18 -6.75
CA GLY A 321 -3.03 -10.61 -5.84
C GLY A 321 -4.45 -10.66 -6.38
N GLU A 322 -5.35 -9.91 -5.75
CA GLU A 322 -6.78 -9.92 -6.08
C GLU A 322 -7.15 -8.85 -7.11
N SER A 323 -8.21 -9.11 -7.87
CA SER A 323 -8.90 -8.07 -8.65
C SER A 323 -9.96 -7.40 -7.76
N PHE A 324 -10.09 -6.09 -7.90
CA PHE A 324 -11.03 -5.27 -7.16
C PHE A 324 -12.03 -4.63 -8.13
N THR A 325 -13.31 -4.78 -7.83
CA THR A 325 -14.39 -4.08 -8.52
C THR A 325 -15.25 -3.42 -7.45
N PRO A 326 -15.62 -2.13 -7.59
CA PRO A 326 -16.49 -1.50 -6.62
C PRO A 326 -17.84 -2.21 -6.55
N GLN A 327 -18.44 -2.26 -5.37
CA GLN A 327 -19.81 -2.73 -5.20
C GLN A 327 -20.81 -1.79 -5.90
N GLN A 328 -21.98 -2.33 -6.21
CA GLN A 328 -23.07 -1.54 -6.82
C GLN A 328 -23.39 -0.31 -5.96
N ASN A 329 -23.56 0.85 -6.61
CA ASN A 329 -23.85 2.15 -5.98
C ASN A 329 -22.75 2.64 -5.01
N THR A 330 -21.51 2.19 -5.20
CA THR A 330 -20.33 2.75 -4.51
C THR A 330 -19.31 3.22 -5.53
N HIS A 331 -18.55 4.24 -5.17
CA HIS A 331 -17.55 4.91 -6.00
C HIS A 331 -16.24 5.07 -5.24
N THR A 332 -15.21 5.56 -5.92
CA THR A 332 -13.84 5.69 -5.39
C THR A 332 -13.79 6.27 -3.97
N LEU A 333 -14.56 7.33 -3.70
CA LEU A 333 -14.53 8.02 -2.41
C LEU A 333 -15.15 7.25 -1.24
N ASP A 334 -15.92 6.18 -1.51
CA ASP A 334 -16.37 5.25 -0.47
C ASP A 334 -15.23 4.40 0.09
N TYR A 335 -14.15 4.24 -0.69
CA TYR A 335 -13.02 3.38 -0.35
C TYR A 335 -11.82 4.15 0.20
N PHE A 336 -11.45 5.29 -0.37
CA PHE A 336 -10.33 6.11 0.07
C PHE A 336 -10.43 7.57 -0.42
N GLN A 337 -9.72 8.48 0.25
CA GLN A 337 -9.85 9.94 0.01
C GLN A 337 -8.61 10.55 -0.65
N TYR A 338 -7.47 9.87 -0.57
CA TYR A 338 -6.20 10.34 -1.13
C TYR A 338 -5.50 9.21 -1.87
N VAL A 339 -4.73 9.57 -2.90
CA VAL A 339 -3.86 8.64 -3.60
C VAL A 339 -2.46 9.22 -3.71
N VAL A 340 -1.45 8.36 -3.61
CA VAL A 340 -0.04 8.70 -3.85
C VAL A 340 0.45 7.92 -5.05
N ILE A 341 1.02 8.62 -6.02
CA ILE A 341 1.70 8.01 -7.15
C ILE A 341 3.20 8.06 -6.91
N THR A 342 3.85 6.90 -6.87
CA THR A 342 5.32 6.78 -6.82
C THR A 342 5.83 6.47 -8.23
N ARG A 343 6.86 7.19 -8.68
CA ARG A 343 7.49 6.96 -9.99
C ARG A 343 8.96 6.65 -9.83
N ASN A 344 9.40 5.59 -10.51
CA ASN A 344 10.78 5.12 -10.48
C ASN A 344 11.26 4.69 -9.08
N SER A 345 10.34 4.22 -8.25
CA SER A 345 10.68 3.59 -6.97
C SER A 345 11.54 2.36 -7.23
N LYS A 346 12.55 2.15 -6.38
CA LYS A 346 13.41 0.97 -6.46
C LYS A 346 12.78 -0.21 -5.72
N ALA A 347 13.16 -1.41 -6.15
CA ALA A 347 12.84 -2.62 -5.40
C ALA A 347 13.51 -2.54 -4.02
N LEU A 348 12.81 -3.02 -2.99
CA LEU A 348 13.40 -3.19 -1.66
C LEU A 348 14.63 -4.09 -1.70
N THR A 349 15.62 -3.77 -0.88
CA THR A 349 16.85 -4.55 -0.79
C THR A 349 16.70 -5.62 0.29
N PRO A 350 16.83 -6.93 -0.04
CA PRO A 350 16.73 -7.98 0.96
C PRO A 350 17.77 -7.81 2.07
N ILE A 351 17.35 -8.10 3.30
CA ILE A 351 18.23 -8.20 4.45
C ILE A 351 18.71 -9.66 4.60
N GLN A 352 20.01 -9.84 4.87
CA GLN A 352 20.64 -11.16 5.05
C GLN A 352 20.57 -11.62 6.51
#